data_AF-A0A7U3YKC7-F1
#
_entry.id   AF-A0A7U3YKC7-F1
#
_cell.length_a   1.000
_cell.length_b   1.000
_cell.length_c   1.000
_cell.angle_alpha   90.00
_cell.angle_beta   90.00
_cell.angle_gamma   90.00
#
_symmetry.space_group_name_H-M   'P 1'
#
loop_
_entity.id
_entity.type
_entity.pdbx_description
1 polymer ?
#
loop_
_entity_poly.entity_id
_entity_poly.type
_entity_poly.pdbx_seq_one_letter_code
_entity_poly.pdbx_strand_id
1 'polypeptide(L)'
;MRQHFLRYAFFVALFLALAFGQGSGAAEQPSGSRPPANDVLLPMPGGRTMAFRPVCIGEGGGSYAWKRFRVGDPAGGYKESPTGVAIGGAFKVGSSASEDWCYFIGKHEVTEDQVFAVLQTPKEFENSQLPVRNLSWFEASDFIRKYNEWLNGNAQKDLPIHGGVPGFLRLPTEFEWEFAARGGSEVDAAGFDRKMPYPPERLAEYEWFAGPSSSHNKVQKVGLLKPNVLGIHDMLGNVAEMTGTLYQIEYYQGRNGGYVAKGGHFLTDANQLRSSMRTEQEFYAQDAKNKTVVPAKKETLGFRPVLASLVFPNRQVSSQMSEDWEIYRQGAAQTLPAATSTSSTSAKAQVSGTDAGAHLQRLKKALADAGTMSASVQQELDLLAASLNDIQFTIKQAEQDSAYSWVKIGGEQAFFISKEARKLPILENLLQSAQSAQRTEVVDKYREREMEIRQNIDQAMSSYTESIRQLGTVSETAVNDGFDRYVQFLKKHNAEQQINLLATVRRHAGEYLKVKRTDDETWKKQLFEWAKEKR
;
A
#
# COMPACT_ATOMS: atom_id res chain seq x y z
N MET A 1 -71.81 14.79 -5.62
CA MET A 1 -73.01 14.31 -6.33
C MET A 1 -72.64 13.04 -7.09
N ARG A 2 -73.58 12.10 -7.16
CA ARG A 2 -73.41 10.66 -7.35
C ARG A 2 -73.89 10.28 -8.77
N GLN A 3 -73.49 9.09 -9.24
CA GLN A 3 -74.06 8.27 -10.34
C GLN A 3 -73.55 8.58 -11.78
N HIS A 4 -73.34 7.65 -12.72
CA HIS A 4 -73.88 6.31 -13.03
C HIS A 4 -72.78 5.43 -13.71
N PHE A 5 -72.52 4.16 -13.38
CA PHE A 5 -73.17 2.89 -13.79
C PHE A 5 -73.60 2.77 -15.27
N LEU A 6 -72.94 1.89 -16.05
CA LEU A 6 -73.60 0.71 -16.67
C LEU A 6 -72.61 -0.31 -17.26
N ARG A 7 -72.94 -1.59 -17.06
CA ARG A 7 -72.27 -2.82 -17.49
C ARG A 7 -72.91 -3.32 -18.80
N TYR A 8 -72.16 -4.04 -19.63
CA TYR A 8 -72.66 -5.20 -20.37
C TYR A 8 -71.56 -6.27 -20.47
N ALA A 9 -71.98 -7.51 -20.26
CA ALA A 9 -71.18 -8.73 -20.19
C ALA A 9 -71.80 -9.80 -21.12
N PHE A 10 -71.02 -10.87 -21.35
CA PHE A 10 -71.34 -12.22 -21.88
C PHE A 10 -70.99 -12.49 -23.37
N PHE A 11 -70.53 -13.69 -23.81
CA PHE A 11 -70.43 -15.04 -23.20
C PHE A 11 -69.29 -15.86 -23.91
N VAL A 12 -68.41 -16.48 -23.11
CA VAL A 12 -67.73 -17.82 -23.13
C VAL A 12 -67.36 -18.55 -24.46
N ALA A 13 -66.09 -18.98 -24.55
CA ALA A 13 -65.70 -20.39 -24.78
C ALA A 13 -64.27 -20.68 -24.26
N LEU A 14 -64.12 -21.85 -23.66
CA LEU A 14 -63.04 -22.37 -22.80
C LEU A 14 -61.90 -23.02 -23.63
N PHE A 15 -60.64 -22.96 -23.19
CA PHE A 15 -59.79 -24.13 -22.85
C PHE A 15 -58.36 -23.72 -22.41
N LEU A 16 -57.86 -24.41 -21.38
CA LEU A 16 -56.57 -24.25 -20.70
C LEU A 16 -55.33 -24.48 -21.60
N ALA A 17 -54.25 -23.74 -21.34
CA ALA A 17 -52.93 -24.33 -21.05
C ALA A 17 -51.98 -23.28 -20.43
N LEU A 18 -51.27 -23.71 -19.38
CA LEU A 18 -50.26 -22.98 -18.61
C LEU A 18 -49.02 -22.62 -19.44
N ALA A 19 -48.58 -21.37 -19.36
CA ALA A 19 -47.18 -20.94 -19.23
C ALA A 19 -47.10 -19.41 -19.30
N PHE A 20 -47.03 -18.72 -18.15
CA PHE A 20 -46.66 -17.30 -18.11
C PHE A 20 -45.30 -17.15 -17.44
N GLY A 21 -44.27 -17.02 -18.27
CA GLY A 21 -43.04 -16.34 -17.89
C GLY A 21 -43.35 -14.85 -17.70
N GLN A 22 -43.04 -14.32 -16.51
CA GLN A 22 -43.07 -12.89 -16.28
C GLN A 22 -41.73 -12.29 -16.74
N GLY A 23 -41.79 -11.44 -17.76
CA GLY A 23 -40.71 -10.54 -18.11
C GLY A 23 -40.61 -9.42 -17.08
N SER A 24 -39.46 -9.33 -16.42
CA SER A 24 -39.04 -8.17 -15.65
C SER A 24 -38.26 -7.20 -16.55
N GLY A 25 -38.71 -5.96 -16.65
CA GLY A 25 -38.00 -4.88 -17.32
C GLY A 25 -36.60 -4.68 -16.73
N ALA A 26 -35.59 -4.79 -17.57
CA ALA A 26 -34.21 -4.54 -17.23
C ALA A 26 -33.95 -3.03 -17.20
N ALA A 27 -33.62 -2.49 -16.02
CA ALA A 27 -32.85 -1.26 -15.92
C ALA A 27 -31.40 -1.60 -16.29
N GLU A 28 -30.83 -0.84 -17.24
CA GLU A 28 -29.43 -0.96 -17.68
C GLU A 28 -28.47 -0.86 -16.48
N GLN A 29 -27.68 -1.93 -16.29
CA GLN A 29 -26.60 -1.97 -15.32
C GLN A 29 -25.31 -1.41 -15.95
N PRO A 30 -24.53 -0.58 -15.24
CA PRO A 30 -23.19 -0.23 -15.68
C PRO A 30 -22.29 -1.46 -15.61
N SER A 31 -21.53 -1.68 -16.68
CA SER A 31 -20.58 -2.77 -16.83
C SER A 31 -19.41 -2.64 -15.84
N GLY A 32 -19.51 -3.35 -14.73
CA GLY A 32 -18.40 -3.71 -13.84
C GLY A 32 -18.48 -5.21 -13.58
N SER A 33 -17.37 -5.91 -13.71
CA SER A 33 -17.24 -7.35 -13.50
C SER A 33 -17.59 -7.73 -12.07
N ARG A 34 -18.86 -8.01 -11.79
CA ARG A 34 -19.30 -8.59 -10.52
C ARG A 34 -18.55 -9.90 -10.31
N PRO A 35 -17.79 -10.12 -9.23
CA PRO A 35 -17.38 -11.47 -8.87
C PRO A 35 -18.59 -12.19 -8.24
N PRO A 36 -18.96 -13.41 -8.64
CA PRO A 36 -19.79 -14.25 -7.80
C PRO A 36 -19.10 -15.58 -7.47
N ALA A 37 -18.81 -15.78 -6.18
CA ALA A 37 -19.23 -16.98 -5.42
C ALA A 37 -18.91 -16.80 -3.93
N ASN A 38 -19.96 -16.52 -3.15
CA ASN A 38 -20.18 -16.68 -1.70
C ASN A 38 -19.10 -16.22 -0.71
N ASP A 39 -19.58 -15.57 0.36
CA ASP A 39 -18.79 -15.37 1.57
C ASP A 39 -18.12 -16.69 1.98
N VAL A 40 -16.85 -16.66 2.37
CA VAL A 40 -16.20 -17.81 3.00
C VAL A 40 -16.79 -17.93 4.40
N LEU A 41 -17.54 -19.02 4.63
CA LEU A 41 -18.13 -19.33 5.93
C LEU A 41 -17.18 -20.25 6.68
N LEU A 42 -16.47 -19.71 7.66
CA LEU A 42 -15.62 -20.51 8.53
C LEU A 42 -16.44 -21.00 9.73
N PRO A 43 -16.39 -22.32 10.04
CA PRO A 43 -17.03 -22.83 11.24
C PRO A 43 -16.29 -22.32 12.48
N MET A 44 -16.98 -22.38 13.62
CA MET A 44 -16.47 -21.99 14.94
C MET A 44 -16.89 -23.03 15.98
N PRO A 45 -16.25 -23.05 17.16
CA PRO A 45 -16.69 -23.90 18.26
C PRO A 45 -18.19 -23.73 18.58
N GLY A 46 -18.84 -24.82 18.97
CA GLY A 46 -20.26 -24.80 19.34
C GLY A 46 -21.21 -24.56 18.16
N GLY A 47 -20.81 -24.89 16.93
CA GLY A 47 -21.67 -24.85 15.73
C GLY A 47 -21.92 -23.44 15.16
N ARG A 48 -21.20 -22.43 15.66
CA ARG A 48 -21.26 -21.05 15.16
C ARG A 48 -20.48 -20.91 13.86
N THR A 49 -20.64 -19.77 13.19
CA THR A 49 -19.96 -19.46 11.93
C THR A 49 -19.52 -18.00 11.88
N MET A 50 -18.43 -17.74 11.15
CA MET A 50 -17.99 -16.40 10.79
C MET A 50 -17.92 -16.27 9.27
N ALA A 51 -18.53 -15.22 8.72
CA ALA A 51 -18.57 -14.95 7.29
C ALA A 51 -17.49 -13.95 6.88
N PHE A 52 -16.74 -14.28 5.83
CA PHE A 52 -15.68 -13.45 5.27
C PHE A 52 -15.96 -13.09 3.81
N ARG A 53 -15.92 -11.81 3.50
CA ARG A 53 -16.13 -11.25 2.17
C ARG A 53 -14.79 -11.14 1.43
N PRO A 54 -14.64 -11.71 0.21
CA PRO A 54 -13.49 -11.40 -0.63
C PRO A 54 -13.44 -9.91 -1.01
N VAL A 55 -12.26 -9.32 -0.92
CA VAL A 55 -11.94 -7.96 -1.38
C VAL A 55 -10.78 -8.06 -2.35
N CYS A 56 -11.08 -7.96 -3.63
CA CYS A 56 -10.13 -8.16 -4.73
C CYS A 56 -9.47 -6.84 -5.16
N ILE A 57 -8.17 -6.88 -5.47
CA ILE A 57 -7.36 -5.68 -5.69
C ILE A 57 -7.56 -5.06 -7.08
N GLY A 58 -8.17 -5.79 -8.01
CA GLY A 58 -8.54 -5.32 -9.34
C GLY A 58 -7.35 -5.18 -10.30
N GLU A 59 -6.26 -5.90 -10.05
CA GLU A 59 -5.01 -5.77 -10.81
C GLU A 59 -4.55 -7.12 -11.43
N GLY A 60 -5.36 -8.17 -11.27
CA GLY A 60 -5.14 -9.49 -11.83
C GLY A 60 -4.26 -10.40 -10.96
N GLY A 61 -4.12 -11.66 -11.36
CA GLY A 61 -3.43 -12.71 -10.60
C GLY A 61 -1.90 -12.76 -10.73
N GLY A 62 -1.25 -11.72 -11.27
CA GLY A 62 0.21 -11.69 -11.42
C GLY A 62 0.93 -11.56 -10.07
N SER A 63 2.09 -12.20 -9.87
CA SER A 63 2.74 -12.27 -8.55
C SER A 63 3.17 -10.92 -7.94
N TYR A 64 3.31 -9.88 -8.78
CA TYR A 64 3.65 -8.51 -8.39
C TYR A 64 2.47 -7.53 -8.55
N ALA A 65 1.26 -8.04 -8.77
CA ALA A 65 0.07 -7.22 -8.85
C ALA A 65 -0.22 -6.58 -7.48
N TRP A 66 -0.48 -5.29 -7.50
CA TRP A 66 -0.71 -4.46 -6.32
C TRP A 66 -1.57 -3.28 -6.68
N LYS A 67 -2.60 -3.02 -5.87
CA LYS A 67 -3.47 -1.88 -6.06
C LYS A 67 -2.83 -0.65 -5.44
N ARG A 68 -2.53 0.35 -6.26
CA ARG A 68 -2.11 1.68 -5.79
C ARG A 68 -3.35 2.57 -5.64
N PHE A 69 -3.48 3.24 -4.52
CA PHE A 69 -4.60 4.14 -4.23
C PHE A 69 -4.19 5.21 -3.22
N ARG A 70 -5.06 6.22 -3.03
CA ARG A 70 -4.86 7.24 -2.00
C ARG A 70 -5.75 6.98 -0.81
N VAL A 71 -5.15 6.92 0.38
CA VAL A 71 -5.85 6.96 1.66
C VAL A 71 -5.88 8.38 2.19
N GLY A 72 -6.75 8.65 3.16
CA GLY A 72 -6.87 9.97 3.78
C GLY A 72 -7.95 10.86 3.17
N ASP A 73 -8.02 12.09 3.67
CA ASP A 73 -8.97 13.12 3.29
C ASP A 73 -8.23 14.47 3.30
N PRO A 74 -8.26 15.26 2.20
CA PRO A 74 -7.68 16.60 2.17
C PRO A 74 -8.18 17.52 3.31
N ALA A 75 -9.39 17.30 3.80
CA ALA A 75 -9.98 18.03 4.92
C ALA A 75 -9.66 17.44 6.30
N GLY A 76 -8.99 16.29 6.37
CA GLY A 76 -8.66 15.59 7.61
C GLY A 76 -7.40 16.11 8.34
N GLY A 77 -6.75 17.14 7.80
CA GLY A 77 -5.53 17.72 8.35
C GLY A 77 -4.32 16.79 8.25
N TYR A 78 -3.23 17.12 8.96
CA TYR A 78 -1.95 16.43 8.81
C TYR A 78 -2.02 14.91 9.08
N LYS A 79 -2.86 14.48 10.03
CA LYS A 79 -3.00 13.05 10.39
C LYS A 79 -3.56 12.19 9.26
N GLU A 80 -4.42 12.80 8.45
CA GLU A 80 -5.19 12.13 7.40
C GLU A 80 -4.83 12.69 6.01
N SER A 81 -3.69 13.36 5.88
CA SER A 81 -3.24 13.94 4.62
C SER A 81 -3.23 12.88 3.51
N PRO A 82 -3.80 13.17 2.33
CA PRO A 82 -3.88 12.21 1.23
C PRO A 82 -2.51 11.60 0.91
N THR A 83 -2.39 10.28 1.08
CA THR A 83 -1.13 9.57 0.89
C THR A 83 -1.31 8.41 -0.07
N GLY A 84 -0.43 8.31 -1.07
CA GLY A 84 -0.41 7.18 -1.98
C GLY A 84 0.15 5.93 -1.29
N VAL A 85 -0.67 4.89 -1.20
CA VAL A 85 -0.32 3.60 -0.60
C VAL A 85 -0.51 2.49 -1.63
N ALA A 86 -0.09 1.27 -1.29
CA ALA A 86 -0.38 0.09 -2.07
C ALA A 86 -0.76 -1.09 -1.19
N ILE A 87 -1.63 -1.97 -1.71
CA ILE A 87 -1.94 -3.26 -1.10
C ILE A 87 -1.79 -4.38 -2.13
N GLY A 88 -1.40 -5.56 -1.66
CA GLY A 88 -1.54 -6.82 -2.41
C GLY A 88 -2.73 -7.61 -1.89
N GLY A 89 -3.05 -8.72 -2.56
CA GLY A 89 -3.96 -9.73 -2.00
C GLY A 89 -3.21 -10.90 -1.37
N ALA A 90 -3.96 -11.84 -0.80
CA ALA A 90 -3.45 -13.02 -0.12
C ALA A 90 -3.77 -14.33 -0.87
N PHE A 91 -4.87 -14.34 -1.62
CA PHE A 91 -5.37 -15.52 -2.32
C PHE A 91 -5.81 -15.14 -3.72
N LYS A 92 -5.63 -16.05 -4.65
CA LYS A 92 -6.14 -15.92 -6.01
C LYS A 92 -7.61 -16.36 -6.03
N VAL A 93 -8.48 -15.51 -6.54
CA VAL A 93 -9.92 -15.78 -6.69
C VAL A 93 -10.30 -15.60 -8.16
N GLY A 94 -11.15 -16.49 -8.66
CA GLY A 94 -11.60 -16.49 -10.05
C GLY A 94 -11.04 -17.65 -10.87
N SER A 95 -11.34 -17.64 -12.16
CA SER A 95 -10.78 -18.61 -13.12
C SER A 95 -9.43 -18.12 -13.65
N SER A 96 -8.61 -18.99 -14.25
CA SER A 96 -7.29 -18.60 -14.77
C SER A 96 -7.31 -17.42 -15.77
N ALA A 97 -8.44 -17.17 -16.45
CA ALA A 97 -8.60 -16.06 -17.39
C ALA A 97 -9.07 -14.74 -16.72
N SER A 98 -9.52 -14.78 -15.47
CA SER A 98 -10.12 -13.67 -14.73
C SER A 98 -9.66 -13.67 -13.27
N GLU A 99 -8.50 -14.24 -13.00
CA GLU A 99 -7.97 -14.42 -11.65
C GLU A 99 -7.51 -13.08 -11.11
N ASP A 100 -7.84 -12.79 -9.86
CA ASP A 100 -7.38 -11.61 -9.17
C ASP A 100 -6.91 -11.95 -7.76
N TRP A 101 -5.99 -11.14 -7.25
CA TRP A 101 -5.56 -11.25 -5.86
C TRP A 101 -6.59 -10.60 -4.94
N CYS A 102 -7.01 -11.34 -3.93
CA CYS A 102 -7.96 -10.88 -2.93
C CYS A 102 -7.46 -11.23 -1.53
N TYR A 103 -7.85 -10.45 -0.54
CA TYR A 103 -7.88 -10.89 0.85
C TYR A 103 -9.35 -11.03 1.26
N PHE A 104 -9.62 -11.73 2.36
CA PHE A 104 -11.00 -11.83 2.85
C PHE A 104 -11.11 -11.09 4.18
N ILE A 105 -12.16 -10.30 4.36
CA ILE A 105 -12.41 -9.53 5.58
C ILE A 105 -13.71 -9.98 6.23
N GLY A 106 -13.75 -10.01 7.57
CA GLY A 106 -14.98 -10.30 8.30
C GLY A 106 -16.11 -9.40 7.83
N LYS A 107 -17.26 -9.98 7.50
CA LYS A 107 -18.42 -9.23 6.97
C LYS A 107 -19.03 -8.27 7.99
N HIS A 108 -18.83 -8.59 9.27
CA HIS A 108 -19.27 -7.84 10.43
C HIS A 108 -18.09 -7.71 11.41
N GLU A 109 -18.22 -6.81 12.38
CA GLU A 109 -17.42 -6.81 13.60
C GLU A 109 -17.54 -8.18 14.31
N VAL A 110 -16.50 -8.60 15.03
CA VAL A 110 -16.58 -9.83 15.85
C VAL A 110 -17.61 -9.61 16.95
N THR A 111 -18.55 -10.54 17.09
CA THR A 111 -19.60 -10.46 18.11
C THR A 111 -19.14 -10.99 19.46
N GLU A 112 -19.83 -10.56 20.52
CA GLU A 112 -19.70 -11.13 21.87
C GLU A 112 -19.83 -12.66 21.83
N ASP A 113 -20.85 -13.22 21.16
CA ASP A 113 -21.06 -14.67 21.06
C ASP A 113 -19.91 -15.40 20.34
N GLN A 114 -19.32 -14.79 19.32
CA GLN A 114 -18.14 -15.34 18.64
C GLN A 114 -16.92 -15.37 19.57
N VAL A 115 -16.69 -14.32 20.36
CA VAL A 115 -15.64 -14.31 21.38
C VAL A 115 -15.89 -15.38 22.43
N PHE A 116 -17.12 -15.52 22.93
CA PHE A 116 -17.49 -16.59 23.85
C PHE A 116 -17.20 -17.98 23.25
N ALA A 117 -17.53 -18.20 21.98
CA ALA A 117 -17.28 -19.49 21.33
C ALA A 117 -15.79 -19.91 21.37
N VAL A 118 -14.89 -18.95 21.15
CA VAL A 118 -13.44 -19.22 21.04
C VAL A 118 -12.74 -19.15 22.40
N LEU A 119 -13.09 -18.16 23.24
CA LEU A 119 -12.43 -17.93 24.52
C LEU A 119 -13.13 -18.59 25.71
N GLN A 120 -14.39 -19.02 25.55
CA GLN A 120 -15.26 -19.63 26.58
C GLN A 120 -15.56 -18.70 27.76
N THR A 121 -15.25 -17.41 27.65
CA THR A 121 -15.47 -16.40 28.68
C THR A 121 -15.55 -15.00 28.04
N PRO A 122 -16.34 -14.08 28.62
CA PRO A 122 -17.26 -14.27 29.73
C PRO A 122 -18.61 -14.89 29.30
N LYS A 123 -19.35 -15.52 30.22
CA LYS A 123 -20.53 -16.34 29.86
C LYS A 123 -21.71 -15.50 29.37
N GLU A 124 -21.84 -14.27 29.86
CA GLU A 124 -22.86 -13.31 29.45
C GLU A 124 -22.80 -12.95 27.95
N PHE A 125 -21.69 -13.24 27.27
CA PHE A 125 -21.56 -13.03 25.84
C PHE A 125 -22.27 -14.11 25.01
N GLU A 126 -22.64 -15.24 25.61
CA GLU A 126 -23.31 -16.33 24.92
C GLU A 126 -24.64 -15.87 24.28
N ASN A 127 -24.82 -16.15 22.99
CA ASN A 127 -25.95 -15.75 22.14
C ASN A 127 -26.09 -14.22 21.90
N SER A 128 -25.14 -13.40 22.33
CA SER A 128 -25.17 -11.96 22.04
C SER A 128 -24.67 -11.65 20.62
N GLN A 129 -25.44 -10.84 19.91
CA GLN A 129 -25.14 -10.35 18.55
C GLN A 129 -24.59 -8.93 18.54
N LEU A 130 -24.26 -8.38 19.71
CA LEU A 130 -23.54 -7.11 19.79
C LEU A 130 -22.07 -7.33 19.36
N PRO A 131 -21.44 -6.34 18.71
CA PRO A 131 -19.99 -6.39 18.52
C PRO A 131 -19.32 -6.43 19.89
N VAL A 132 -18.28 -7.24 20.00
CA VAL A 132 -17.49 -7.31 21.22
C VAL A 132 -16.75 -5.98 21.43
N ARG A 133 -16.75 -5.53 22.67
CA ARG A 133 -16.11 -4.29 23.12
C ARG A 133 -15.42 -4.50 24.46
N ASN A 134 -14.70 -3.49 24.92
CA ASN A 134 -13.98 -3.56 26.19
C ASN A 134 -12.98 -4.73 26.25
N LEU A 135 -12.37 -5.02 25.09
CA LEU A 135 -11.24 -5.92 24.96
C LEU A 135 -9.97 -5.11 24.72
N SER A 136 -8.86 -5.64 25.20
CA SER A 136 -7.53 -5.14 24.87
C SER A 136 -7.05 -5.72 23.54
N TRP A 137 -6.06 -5.07 22.95
CA TRP A 137 -5.38 -5.57 21.75
C TRP A 137 -4.83 -7.01 21.96
N PHE A 138 -4.37 -7.31 23.18
CA PHE A 138 -3.86 -8.64 23.53
C PHE A 138 -4.97 -9.69 23.58
N GLU A 139 -6.16 -9.36 24.07
CA GLU A 139 -7.30 -10.28 24.08
C GLU A 139 -7.87 -10.50 22.67
N ALA A 140 -7.93 -9.46 21.84
CA ALA A 140 -8.28 -9.61 20.42
C ALA A 140 -7.26 -10.52 19.69
N SER A 141 -5.97 -10.36 20.00
CA SER A 141 -4.92 -11.22 19.48
C SER A 141 -5.02 -12.65 20.01
N ASP A 142 -5.41 -12.85 21.28
CA ASP A 142 -5.65 -14.18 21.86
C ASP A 142 -6.82 -14.89 21.19
N PHE A 143 -7.91 -14.15 20.89
CA PHE A 143 -9.02 -14.64 20.09
C PHE A 143 -8.54 -15.10 18.70
N ILE A 144 -7.79 -14.27 17.98
CA ILE A 144 -7.26 -14.62 16.64
C ILE A 144 -6.38 -15.87 16.72
N ARG A 145 -5.47 -15.93 17.71
CA ARG A 145 -4.57 -17.06 17.93
C ARG A 145 -5.35 -18.36 18.18
N LYS A 146 -6.26 -18.36 19.15
CA LYS A 146 -7.07 -19.54 19.49
C LYS A 146 -7.99 -19.96 18.36
N TYR A 147 -8.54 -19.00 17.60
CA TYR A 147 -9.38 -19.35 16.47
C TYR A 147 -8.57 -19.98 15.32
N ASN A 148 -7.37 -19.46 15.04
CA ASN A 148 -6.43 -20.10 14.11
C ASN A 148 -6.03 -21.51 14.53
N GLU A 149 -5.72 -21.73 15.81
CA GLU A 149 -5.41 -23.06 16.37
C GLU A 149 -6.60 -24.01 16.19
N TRP A 150 -7.81 -23.56 16.51
CA TRP A 150 -9.03 -24.35 16.36
C TRP A 150 -9.32 -24.69 14.89
N LEU A 151 -9.22 -23.73 13.97
CA LEU A 151 -9.44 -23.96 12.55
C LEU A 151 -8.45 -24.97 11.98
N ASN A 152 -7.17 -24.86 12.33
CA ASN A 152 -6.17 -25.85 11.89
C ASN A 152 -6.46 -27.26 12.41
N GLY A 153 -6.98 -27.40 13.64
CA GLY A 153 -7.32 -28.70 14.21
C GLY A 153 -8.66 -29.28 13.74
N ASN A 154 -9.61 -28.46 13.30
CA ASN A 154 -11.01 -28.88 13.11
C ASN A 154 -11.59 -28.59 11.71
N ALA A 155 -11.04 -27.62 10.99
CA ALA A 155 -11.64 -27.07 9.77
C ALA A 155 -10.58 -26.56 8.76
N GLN A 156 -9.39 -27.16 8.75
CA GLN A 156 -8.28 -26.68 7.91
C GLN A 156 -8.62 -26.69 6.42
N LYS A 157 -9.44 -27.66 5.98
CA LYS A 157 -9.94 -27.78 4.61
C LYS A 157 -10.85 -26.64 4.16
N ASP A 158 -11.43 -25.90 5.11
CA ASP A 158 -12.34 -24.79 4.84
C ASP A 158 -11.58 -23.45 4.72
N LEU A 159 -10.28 -23.43 5.06
CA LEU A 159 -9.41 -22.27 4.88
C LEU A 159 -9.03 -22.08 3.40
N PRO A 160 -9.04 -20.84 2.89
CA PRO A 160 -8.43 -20.53 1.60
C PRO A 160 -6.95 -20.93 1.58
N ILE A 161 -6.46 -21.38 0.42
CA ILE A 161 -5.10 -21.93 0.26
C ILE A 161 -4.29 -21.04 -0.69
N HIS A 162 -3.04 -20.79 -0.33
CA HIS A 162 -2.05 -20.20 -1.22
C HIS A 162 -0.76 -21.04 -1.21
N GLY A 163 -0.29 -21.46 -2.41
CA GLY A 163 0.88 -22.32 -2.51
C GLY A 163 0.74 -23.64 -1.72
N GLY A 164 -0.44 -24.23 -1.68
CA GLY A 164 -0.68 -25.45 -0.90
C GLY A 164 -0.63 -25.27 0.63
N VAL A 165 -0.49 -24.04 1.13
CA VAL A 165 -0.49 -23.71 2.56
C VAL A 165 -1.81 -23.02 2.92
N PRO A 166 -2.55 -23.51 3.95
CA PRO A 166 -3.75 -22.86 4.44
C PRO A 166 -3.49 -21.44 4.94
N GLY A 167 -4.46 -20.55 4.73
CA GLY A 167 -4.46 -19.19 5.26
C GLY A 167 -4.63 -19.14 6.78
N PHE A 168 -4.53 -17.93 7.33
CA PHE A 168 -4.70 -17.67 8.75
C PHE A 168 -5.37 -16.31 8.98
N LEU A 169 -6.03 -16.16 10.12
CA LEU A 169 -6.60 -14.89 10.56
C LEU A 169 -5.54 -13.97 11.15
N ARG A 170 -5.69 -12.66 10.90
CA ARG A 170 -5.01 -11.57 11.61
C ARG A 170 -5.89 -10.32 11.66
N LEU A 171 -5.48 -9.31 12.42
CA LEU A 171 -6.06 -7.98 12.28
C LEU A 171 -5.76 -7.42 10.87
N PRO A 172 -6.68 -6.65 10.27
CA PRO A 172 -6.42 -5.95 9.02
C PRO A 172 -5.28 -4.96 9.22
N THR A 173 -4.51 -4.70 8.17
CA THR A 173 -3.75 -3.45 8.11
C THR A 173 -4.73 -2.29 7.97
N GLU A 174 -4.31 -1.09 8.33
CA GLU A 174 -5.14 0.08 8.12
C GLU A 174 -5.52 0.30 6.64
N PHE A 175 -4.64 -0.08 5.71
CA PHE A 175 -4.87 0.14 4.28
C PHE A 175 -5.85 -0.86 3.70
N GLU A 176 -5.78 -2.13 4.13
CA GLU A 176 -6.82 -3.12 3.81
C GLU A 176 -8.17 -2.65 4.34
N TRP A 177 -8.21 -2.21 5.60
CA TRP A 177 -9.44 -1.72 6.22
C TRP A 177 -10.06 -0.56 5.43
N GLU A 178 -9.28 0.47 5.10
CA GLU A 178 -9.78 1.66 4.40
C GLU A 178 -10.15 1.34 2.94
N PHE A 179 -9.40 0.45 2.28
CA PHE A 179 -9.73 -0.02 0.93
C PHE A 179 -11.09 -0.73 0.91
N ALA A 180 -11.33 -1.64 1.86
CA ALA A 180 -12.61 -2.32 2.01
C ALA A 180 -13.75 -1.34 2.36
N ALA A 181 -13.51 -0.39 3.27
CA ALA A 181 -14.50 0.61 3.66
C ALA A 181 -14.96 1.46 2.47
N ARG A 182 -14.02 1.85 1.60
CA ARG A 182 -14.27 2.69 0.41
C ARG A 182 -14.88 1.95 -0.78
N GLY A 183 -15.08 0.63 -0.68
CA GLY A 183 -15.67 -0.19 -1.75
C GLY A 183 -14.67 -0.90 -2.65
N GLY A 184 -13.37 -0.77 -2.37
CA GLY A 184 -12.30 -1.49 -3.08
C GLY A 184 -12.30 -1.23 -4.59
N SER A 185 -12.14 -2.29 -5.37
CA SER A 185 -12.10 -2.24 -6.84
C SER A 185 -13.48 -2.22 -7.51
N GLU A 186 -14.57 -2.31 -6.74
CA GLU A 186 -15.94 -2.27 -7.27
C GLU A 186 -16.44 -0.84 -7.52
N VAL A 187 -15.65 0.17 -7.15
CA VAL A 187 -15.93 1.58 -7.38
C VAL A 187 -14.88 2.19 -8.32
N ASP A 188 -15.28 3.21 -9.07
CA ASP A 188 -14.34 4.02 -9.83
C ASP A 188 -13.51 4.93 -8.90
N ALA A 189 -12.49 5.60 -9.47
CA ALA A 189 -11.63 6.50 -8.70
C ALA A 189 -12.42 7.62 -8.00
N ALA A 190 -13.45 8.16 -8.66
CA ALA A 190 -14.29 9.22 -8.10
C ALA A 190 -15.14 8.73 -6.92
N GLY A 191 -15.60 7.47 -6.95
CA GLY A 191 -16.28 6.81 -5.84
C GLY A 191 -15.34 6.53 -4.67
N PHE A 192 -14.14 6.06 -4.97
CA PHE A 192 -13.12 5.74 -3.96
C PHE A 192 -12.64 6.98 -3.19
N ASP A 193 -12.46 8.12 -3.88
CA ASP A 193 -11.97 9.37 -3.30
C ASP A 193 -13.01 10.10 -2.42
N ARG A 194 -14.25 9.61 -2.34
CA ARG A 194 -15.28 10.21 -1.48
C ARG A 194 -14.88 10.10 -0.01
N LYS A 195 -15.11 11.18 0.75
CA LYS A 195 -14.92 11.23 2.21
C LYS A 195 -15.71 10.13 2.94
N MET A 196 -16.94 9.89 2.48
CA MET A 196 -17.78 8.79 2.93
C MET A 196 -18.18 7.95 1.71
N PRO A 197 -18.17 6.62 1.82
CA PRO A 197 -18.57 5.72 0.74
C PRO A 197 -20.09 5.73 0.49
N TYR A 198 -20.86 6.46 1.32
CA TYR A 198 -22.31 6.58 1.25
C TYR A 198 -22.74 8.04 1.01
N PRO A 199 -23.92 8.25 0.41
CA PRO A 199 -24.53 9.56 0.37
C PRO A 199 -24.77 10.09 1.80
N PRO A 200 -24.26 11.29 2.18
CA PRO A 200 -24.36 11.81 3.54
C PRO A 200 -25.79 11.87 4.09
N GLU A 201 -26.76 12.18 3.23
CA GLU A 201 -28.17 12.29 3.56
C GLU A 201 -28.85 10.93 3.85
N ARG A 202 -28.19 9.82 3.52
CA ARG A 202 -28.67 8.45 3.77
C ARG A 202 -27.82 7.69 4.77
N LEU A 203 -26.91 8.35 5.48
CA LEU A 203 -25.95 7.70 6.38
C LEU A 203 -26.62 6.75 7.39
N ALA A 204 -27.78 7.13 7.94
CA ALA A 204 -28.52 6.31 8.91
C ALA A 204 -29.10 5.00 8.35
N GLU A 205 -29.12 4.82 7.02
CA GLU A 205 -29.50 3.55 6.39
C GLU A 205 -28.33 2.55 6.34
N TYR A 206 -27.10 3.02 6.55
CA TYR A 206 -25.87 2.23 6.39
C TYR A 206 -25.09 2.08 7.70
N GLU A 207 -25.10 3.10 8.56
CA GLU A 207 -24.10 3.22 9.63
C GLU A 207 -24.69 3.69 10.97
N TRP A 208 -24.10 3.20 12.06
CA TRP A 208 -24.50 3.50 13.44
C TRP A 208 -23.65 4.60 14.06
N PHE A 209 -24.21 5.81 14.21
CA PHE A 209 -23.52 6.98 14.74
C PHE A 209 -24.30 7.63 15.90
N ALA A 210 -23.74 8.68 16.51
CA ALA A 210 -24.31 9.34 17.69
C ALA A 210 -25.72 9.94 17.43
N GLY A 211 -26.52 9.97 18.49
CA GLY A 211 -27.78 10.70 18.52
C GLY A 211 -29.05 9.86 18.24
N PRO A 212 -30.23 10.46 18.46
CA PRO A 212 -31.52 9.76 18.41
C PRO A 212 -31.97 9.37 16.99
N SER A 213 -31.36 9.93 15.95
CA SER A 213 -31.66 9.56 14.56
C SER A 213 -30.95 8.28 14.09
N SER A 214 -30.07 7.71 14.90
CA SER A 214 -29.30 6.50 14.60
C SER A 214 -29.18 5.63 15.86
N SER A 215 -27.98 5.50 16.43
CA SER A 215 -27.69 4.50 17.47
C SER A 215 -28.31 4.80 18.85
N HIS A 216 -28.88 5.99 19.05
CA HIS A 216 -29.28 6.50 20.37
C HIS A 216 -28.13 6.45 21.39
N ASN A 217 -26.90 6.66 20.92
CA ASN A 217 -25.67 6.58 21.72
C ASN A 217 -25.49 5.22 22.39
N LYS A 218 -25.90 4.14 21.72
CA LYS A 218 -25.74 2.77 22.19
C LYS A 218 -25.22 1.89 21.07
N VAL A 219 -24.33 0.97 21.43
CA VAL A 219 -23.92 -0.12 20.54
C VAL A 219 -25.14 -0.88 20.03
N GLN A 220 -25.10 -1.28 18.76
CA GLN A 220 -26.18 -1.99 18.08
C GLN A 220 -25.73 -3.38 17.65
N LYS A 221 -26.70 -4.26 17.38
CA LYS A 221 -26.39 -5.58 16.83
C LYS A 221 -25.80 -5.42 15.43
N VAL A 222 -24.82 -6.26 15.12
CA VAL A 222 -24.12 -6.22 13.83
C VAL A 222 -25.05 -6.54 12.66
N GLY A 223 -24.79 -5.96 11.49
CA GLY A 223 -25.42 -6.34 10.22
C GLY A 223 -26.90 -5.95 10.07
N LEU A 224 -27.43 -5.05 10.92
CA LEU A 224 -28.83 -4.62 10.85
C LEU A 224 -29.10 -3.55 9.77
N LEU A 225 -28.09 -2.75 9.42
CA LEU A 225 -28.19 -1.71 8.39
C LEU A 225 -27.69 -2.22 7.04
N LYS A 226 -27.84 -1.41 5.98
CA LYS A 226 -27.38 -1.78 4.63
C LYS A 226 -25.85 -1.88 4.59
N PRO A 227 -25.31 -2.87 3.89
CA PRO A 227 -23.86 -2.95 3.70
C PRO A 227 -23.36 -1.92 2.69
N ASN A 228 -22.04 -1.76 2.63
CA ASN A 228 -21.37 -1.10 1.51
C ASN A 228 -21.46 -1.92 0.21
N VAL A 229 -20.90 -1.38 -0.88
CA VAL A 229 -20.93 -2.00 -2.21
C VAL A 229 -20.30 -3.40 -2.26
N LEU A 230 -19.37 -3.71 -1.34
CA LEU A 230 -18.77 -5.04 -1.21
C LEU A 230 -19.64 -6.02 -0.42
N GLY A 231 -20.71 -5.56 0.23
CA GLY A 231 -21.53 -6.38 1.11
C GLY A 231 -21.02 -6.45 2.55
N ILE A 232 -20.15 -5.53 2.97
CA ILE A 232 -19.58 -5.44 4.32
C ILE A 232 -20.40 -4.43 5.13
N HIS A 233 -20.76 -4.79 6.37
CA HIS A 233 -21.58 -3.97 7.25
C HIS A 233 -20.73 -3.27 8.32
N ASP A 234 -21.30 -2.21 8.90
CA ASP A 234 -20.79 -1.53 10.09
C ASP A 234 -19.33 -1.08 9.92
N MET A 235 -18.99 -0.59 8.72
CA MET A 235 -17.61 -0.13 8.45
C MET A 235 -17.37 1.25 9.06
N LEU A 236 -18.42 2.06 9.26
CA LEU A 236 -18.29 3.36 9.88
C LEU A 236 -19.26 3.48 11.06
N GLY A 237 -18.75 3.58 12.28
CA GLY A 237 -19.59 3.64 13.47
C GLY A 237 -19.74 2.28 14.13
N ASN A 238 -20.84 2.07 14.85
CA ASN A 238 -21.04 0.98 15.81
C ASN A 238 -19.87 0.87 16.79
N VAL A 239 -18.80 0.12 16.54
CA VAL A 239 -17.54 0.24 17.29
C VAL A 239 -16.35 0.59 16.38
N ALA A 240 -15.40 1.34 16.93
CA ALA A 240 -14.14 1.56 16.23
C ALA A 240 -13.37 0.24 16.17
N GLU A 241 -12.59 0.04 15.11
CA GLU A 241 -12.01 -1.27 14.83
C GLU A 241 -10.49 -1.26 14.92
N MET A 242 -9.94 -2.15 15.76
CA MET A 242 -8.49 -2.35 15.89
C MET A 242 -7.87 -2.83 14.57
N THR A 243 -6.70 -2.28 14.23
CA THR A 243 -5.88 -2.76 13.12
C THR A 243 -4.55 -3.32 13.62
N GLY A 244 -3.86 -4.07 12.77
CA GLY A 244 -2.49 -4.55 13.00
C GLY A 244 -1.41 -3.51 12.69
N THR A 245 -1.80 -2.27 12.36
CA THR A 245 -0.88 -1.19 11.96
C THR A 245 -0.53 -0.34 13.17
N LEU A 246 0.77 -0.07 13.39
CA LEU A 246 1.21 0.92 14.37
C LEU A 246 0.88 2.32 13.87
N TYR A 247 0.43 3.17 14.79
CA TYR A 247 0.11 4.56 14.48
C TYR A 247 1.39 5.34 14.17
N GLN A 248 1.35 6.08 13.07
CA GLN A 248 2.35 7.08 12.69
C GLN A 248 1.66 8.44 12.49
N ILE A 249 2.42 9.54 12.65
CA ILE A 249 1.89 10.91 12.61
C ILE A 249 1.22 11.17 11.25
N GLU A 250 1.88 10.76 10.19
CA GLU A 250 1.31 10.61 8.84
C GLU A 250 1.44 9.14 8.43
N TYR A 251 0.82 8.75 7.30
CA TYR A 251 0.81 7.37 6.82
C TYR A 251 2.18 6.70 6.66
N TYR A 252 3.26 7.46 6.39
CA TYR A 252 4.63 6.95 6.25
C TYR A 252 5.68 7.80 6.99
N GLN A 253 5.26 8.71 7.86
CA GLN A 253 6.18 9.64 8.51
C GLN A 253 5.96 9.76 10.02
N GLY A 254 7.07 10.00 10.71
CA GLY A 254 7.12 10.15 12.16
C GLY A 254 7.45 8.85 12.89
N ARG A 255 7.38 8.93 14.22
CA ARG A 255 7.64 7.81 15.13
C ARG A 255 6.45 6.85 15.15
N ASN A 256 6.75 5.57 15.38
CA ASN A 256 5.73 4.57 15.68
C ASN A 256 5.23 4.78 17.12
N GLY A 257 3.91 4.82 17.28
CA GLY A 257 3.23 4.97 18.56
C GLY A 257 2.43 3.72 18.94
N GLY A 258 1.19 3.94 19.39
CA GLY A 258 0.21 2.88 19.63
C GLY A 258 -0.23 2.14 18.36
N TYR A 259 -1.40 1.49 18.39
CA TYR A 259 -2.00 0.91 17.18
C TYR A 259 -3.11 1.82 16.63
N VAL A 260 -3.43 1.66 15.36
CA VAL A 260 -4.50 2.43 14.71
C VAL A 260 -5.85 1.76 14.93
N ALA A 261 -6.85 2.56 15.28
CA ALA A 261 -8.26 2.19 15.18
C ALA A 261 -9.00 3.06 14.14
N LYS A 262 -9.92 2.43 13.40
CA LYS A 262 -10.64 3.02 12.25
C LYS A 262 -12.15 3.03 12.45
N GLY A 263 -12.85 3.76 11.58
CA GLY A 263 -14.32 3.70 11.42
C GLY A 263 -15.13 4.61 12.33
N GLY A 264 -14.61 5.00 13.50
CA GLY A 264 -15.42 5.69 14.51
C GLY A 264 -16.38 4.72 15.21
N HIS A 265 -17.28 5.22 16.07
CA HIS A 265 -18.13 4.38 16.91
C HIS A 265 -19.52 5.00 17.14
N PHE A 266 -20.38 4.33 17.89
CA PHE A 266 -21.75 4.74 18.22
C PHE A 266 -21.89 6.10 18.96
N LEU A 267 -20.78 6.72 19.36
CA LEU A 267 -20.73 8.07 19.97
C LEU A 267 -20.04 9.10 19.07
N THR A 268 -19.63 8.72 17.86
CA THR A 268 -19.07 9.64 16.87
C THR A 268 -20.19 10.36 16.15
N ASP A 269 -20.07 11.69 16.03
CA ASP A 269 -21.05 12.49 15.31
C ASP A 269 -21.06 12.17 13.81
N ALA A 270 -22.23 12.25 13.19
CA ALA A 270 -22.42 11.96 11.76
C ALA A 270 -21.47 12.75 10.84
N ASN A 271 -21.16 14.01 11.19
CA ASN A 271 -20.30 14.89 10.40
C ASN A 271 -18.79 14.59 10.55
N GLN A 272 -18.41 13.84 11.59
CA GLN A 272 -17.03 13.40 11.85
C GLN A 272 -16.77 12.02 11.25
N LEU A 273 -17.80 11.23 11.02
CA LEU A 273 -17.68 9.89 10.47
C LEU A 273 -17.13 9.92 9.03
N ARG A 274 -16.07 9.14 8.78
CA ARG A 274 -15.38 9.04 7.47
C ARG A 274 -14.43 7.86 7.46
N SER A 275 -14.18 7.28 6.29
CA SER A 275 -13.28 6.13 6.11
C SER A 275 -11.81 6.44 6.44
N SER A 276 -11.40 7.70 6.24
CA SER A 276 -10.05 8.16 6.58
C SER A 276 -9.82 8.32 8.08
N MET A 277 -10.88 8.39 8.91
CA MET A 277 -10.75 8.65 10.34
C MET A 277 -9.89 7.58 10.99
N ARG A 278 -8.83 8.03 11.64
CA ARG A 278 -7.85 7.19 12.34
C ARG A 278 -7.58 7.76 13.71
N THR A 279 -7.50 6.87 14.69
CA THR A 279 -7.19 7.24 16.06
C THR A 279 -6.04 6.38 16.56
N GLU A 280 -5.12 7.01 17.29
CA GLU A 280 -4.08 6.29 18.02
C GLU A 280 -4.69 5.69 19.28
N GLN A 281 -4.46 4.39 19.49
CA GLN A 281 -4.89 3.67 20.67
C GLN A 281 -3.68 3.09 21.39
N GLU A 282 -3.66 3.27 22.70
CA GLU A 282 -2.64 2.72 23.58
C GLU A 282 -2.78 1.20 23.76
N PHE A 283 -1.65 0.48 23.83
CA PHE A 283 -1.66 -0.95 24.22
C PHE A 283 -1.95 -1.14 25.70
N TYR A 284 -1.54 -0.16 26.52
CA TYR A 284 -1.60 -0.21 27.97
C TYR A 284 -2.15 1.09 28.54
N ALA A 285 -2.97 0.97 29.57
CA ALA A 285 -3.52 2.10 30.34
C ALA A 285 -2.96 2.09 31.76
N GLN A 286 -2.88 3.27 32.38
CA GLN A 286 -2.55 3.37 33.80
C GLN A 286 -3.79 3.03 34.65
N ASP A 287 -3.63 2.10 35.59
CA ASP A 287 -4.58 1.89 36.66
C ASP A 287 -4.21 2.82 37.83
N ALA A 288 -4.85 3.99 37.85
CA ALA A 288 -4.59 5.00 38.88
C ALA A 288 -4.92 4.51 40.30
N LYS A 289 -5.86 3.57 40.45
CA LYS A 289 -6.27 3.04 41.76
C LYS A 289 -5.18 2.15 42.35
N ASN A 290 -4.59 1.29 41.53
CA ASN A 290 -3.57 0.33 41.97
C ASN A 290 -2.14 0.79 41.68
N LYS A 291 -1.96 1.94 41.00
CA LYS A 291 -0.66 2.46 40.50
C LYS A 291 0.10 1.44 39.64
N THR A 292 -0.63 0.65 38.86
CA THR A 292 -0.09 -0.36 37.94
C THR A 292 -0.42 0.00 36.50
N VAL A 293 0.11 -0.80 35.57
CA VAL A 293 -0.21 -0.73 34.15
C VAL A 293 -1.01 -1.97 33.79
N VAL A 294 -2.12 -1.78 33.07
CA VAL A 294 -2.99 -2.86 32.61
C VAL A 294 -3.19 -2.76 31.10
N PRO A 295 -3.49 -3.87 30.40
CA PRO A 295 -3.94 -3.81 29.01
C PRO A 295 -5.07 -2.80 28.84
N ALA A 296 -4.93 -1.88 27.88
CA ALA A 296 -5.94 -0.84 27.65
C ALA A 296 -7.20 -1.44 27.02
N LYS A 297 -8.37 -1.00 27.48
CA LYS A 297 -9.68 -1.46 27.01
C LYS A 297 -10.62 -0.26 26.88
N LYS A 298 -11.51 -0.26 25.88
CA LYS A 298 -12.49 0.81 25.66
C LYS A 298 -13.84 0.23 25.24
N GLU A 299 -14.92 0.81 25.77
CA GLU A 299 -16.31 0.44 25.45
C GLU A 299 -16.70 0.78 23.99
N THR A 300 -15.90 1.59 23.31
CA THR A 300 -16.12 2.04 21.94
C THR A 300 -15.24 1.31 20.92
N LEU A 301 -14.47 0.30 21.36
CA LEU A 301 -13.44 -0.35 20.55
C LEU A 301 -13.69 -1.86 20.47
N GLY A 302 -13.86 -2.35 19.25
CA GLY A 302 -13.91 -3.76 18.88
C GLY A 302 -12.93 -4.05 17.75
N PHE A 303 -13.20 -5.09 16.95
CA PHE A 303 -12.34 -5.45 15.82
C PHE A 303 -13.07 -6.34 14.82
N ARG A 304 -12.51 -6.44 13.62
CA ARG A 304 -12.80 -7.51 12.66
C ARG A 304 -11.51 -8.12 12.15
N PRO A 305 -11.45 -9.44 11.88
CA PRO A 305 -10.27 -10.06 11.31
C PRO A 305 -10.29 -10.08 9.78
N VAL A 306 -9.11 -10.31 9.19
CA VAL A 306 -8.93 -10.71 7.79
C VAL A 306 -8.31 -12.09 7.70
N LEU A 307 -8.60 -12.83 6.63
CA LEU A 307 -7.82 -14.00 6.22
C LEU A 307 -6.67 -13.54 5.33
N ALA A 308 -5.47 -13.97 5.70
CA ALA A 308 -4.22 -13.69 5.01
C ALA A 308 -3.44 -14.99 4.76
N SER A 309 -2.38 -14.90 3.96
CA SER A 309 -1.47 -15.99 3.65
C SER A 309 -0.02 -15.53 3.80
N LEU A 310 0.91 -16.49 3.82
CA LEU A 310 2.32 -16.19 3.66
C LEU A 310 2.59 -15.83 2.20
N VAL A 311 3.42 -14.80 1.96
CA VAL A 311 3.85 -14.43 0.60
C VAL A 311 4.75 -15.51 -0.01
N PHE A 312 5.61 -16.12 0.81
CA PHE A 312 6.53 -17.20 0.40
C PHE A 312 6.21 -18.48 1.17
N PRO A 313 5.07 -19.15 0.91
CA PRO A 313 4.63 -20.30 1.68
C PRO A 313 5.52 -21.54 1.46
N ASN A 314 6.18 -21.64 0.30
CA ASN A 314 7.05 -22.75 -0.04
C ASN A 314 8.06 -22.36 -1.13
N ARG A 315 9.00 -23.28 -1.42
CA ARG A 315 10.06 -23.09 -2.42
C ARG A 315 9.54 -22.89 -3.85
N GLN A 316 8.47 -23.57 -4.24
CA GLN A 316 7.88 -23.44 -5.59
C GLN A 316 7.36 -22.02 -5.81
N VAL A 317 6.66 -21.45 -4.83
CA VAL A 317 6.19 -20.06 -4.90
C VAL A 317 7.37 -19.09 -4.91
N SER A 318 8.40 -19.30 -4.08
CA SER A 318 9.63 -18.47 -4.12
C SER A 318 10.32 -18.48 -5.47
N SER A 319 10.40 -19.65 -6.13
CA SER A 319 10.96 -19.78 -7.48
C SER A 319 10.12 -19.04 -8.51
N GLN A 320 8.79 -19.23 -8.51
CA GLN A 320 7.89 -18.52 -9.41
C GLN A 320 7.99 -17.00 -9.24
N MET A 321 7.98 -16.50 -7.99
CA MET A 321 8.16 -15.08 -7.71
C MET A 321 9.50 -14.56 -8.23
N SER A 322 10.58 -15.33 -8.10
CA SER A 322 11.89 -14.91 -8.63
C SER A 322 11.90 -14.80 -10.16
N GLU A 323 11.20 -15.68 -10.86
CA GLU A 323 11.03 -15.61 -12.32
C GLU A 323 10.17 -14.41 -12.73
N ASP A 324 9.03 -14.24 -12.05
CA ASP A 324 8.12 -13.12 -12.27
C ASP A 324 8.77 -11.78 -11.96
N TRP A 325 9.73 -11.73 -11.02
CA TRP A 325 10.47 -10.52 -10.67
C TRP A 325 11.30 -9.99 -11.84
N GLU A 326 11.97 -10.89 -12.54
CA GLU A 326 12.82 -10.54 -13.68
C GLU A 326 11.95 -10.02 -14.84
N ILE A 327 10.75 -10.56 -15.02
CA ILE A 327 9.77 -10.03 -15.98
C ILE A 327 9.25 -8.66 -15.52
N TYR A 328 8.84 -8.55 -14.27
CA TYR A 328 8.29 -7.34 -13.68
C TYR A 328 9.27 -6.17 -13.78
N ARG A 329 10.54 -6.34 -13.40
CA ARG A 329 11.55 -5.27 -13.45
C ARG A 329 11.92 -4.86 -14.87
N GLN A 330 11.83 -5.77 -15.84
CA GLN A 330 12.09 -5.47 -17.25
C GLN A 330 10.96 -4.62 -17.86
N GLY A 331 9.70 -4.87 -17.45
CA GLY A 331 8.54 -4.07 -17.87
C GLY A 331 8.35 -2.76 -17.08
N ALA A 332 8.60 -2.76 -15.77
CA ALA A 332 8.40 -1.60 -14.88
C ALA A 332 9.54 -0.57 -14.95
N ALA A 333 10.63 -0.85 -15.66
CA ALA A 333 11.73 0.08 -15.92
C ALA A 333 11.27 1.37 -16.65
N GLN A 334 10.04 1.43 -17.16
CA GLN A 334 9.50 2.63 -17.80
C GLN A 334 8.70 3.56 -16.87
N THR A 335 8.27 3.15 -15.66
CA THR A 335 7.24 3.92 -14.93
C THR A 335 7.23 3.85 -13.39
N LEU A 336 8.33 3.54 -12.68
CA LEU A 336 8.30 3.57 -11.20
C LEU A 336 9.23 4.59 -10.51
N PRO A 337 8.67 5.49 -9.67
CA PRO A 337 9.39 6.29 -8.68
C PRO A 337 9.65 5.47 -7.40
N ALA A 338 10.39 4.36 -7.53
CA ALA A 338 10.83 3.53 -6.39
C ALA A 338 12.20 3.96 -5.85
N ALA A 339 12.53 5.26 -5.96
CA ALA A 339 13.83 5.80 -5.58
C ALA A 339 13.76 6.82 -4.41
N THR A 340 12.59 7.08 -3.85
CA THR A 340 12.39 8.11 -2.80
C THR A 340 12.20 7.54 -1.39
N SER A 341 12.90 6.46 -1.03
CA SER A 341 12.91 5.98 0.36
C SER A 341 14.28 5.51 0.86
N THR A 342 15.36 6.24 0.54
CA THR A 342 16.67 5.98 1.15
C THR A 342 17.45 7.21 1.62
N SER A 343 16.99 8.44 1.40
CA SER A 343 17.74 9.62 1.80
C SER A 343 17.33 10.18 3.17
N SER A 344 17.84 9.55 4.24
CA SER A 344 18.34 10.21 5.48
C SER A 344 18.69 9.22 6.60
N THR A 345 18.31 7.95 6.48
CA THR A 345 18.60 6.92 7.51
C THR A 345 19.97 6.27 7.33
N SER A 346 20.50 6.18 6.11
CA SER A 346 21.78 5.50 5.83
C SER A 346 22.97 6.16 6.52
N ALA A 347 23.08 7.49 6.47
CA ALA A 347 24.20 8.22 7.09
C ALA A 347 24.20 8.12 8.63
N LYS A 348 23.03 8.09 9.27
CA LYS A 348 22.92 7.89 10.74
C LYS A 348 23.09 6.42 11.13
N ALA A 349 22.57 5.49 10.33
CA ALA A 349 22.70 4.05 10.55
C ALA A 349 24.16 3.57 10.39
N GLN A 350 24.90 4.14 9.45
CA GLN A 350 26.32 3.84 9.23
C GLN A 350 27.16 4.23 10.45
N VAL A 351 26.98 5.46 10.97
CA VAL A 351 27.67 5.94 12.18
C VAL A 351 27.31 5.06 13.39
N SER A 352 26.02 4.73 13.59
CA SER A 352 25.60 3.86 14.70
C SER A 352 26.07 2.42 14.57
N GLY A 353 26.20 1.89 13.35
CA GLY A 353 26.67 0.53 13.08
C GLY A 353 28.18 0.38 13.30
N THR A 354 28.97 1.38 12.91
CA THR A 354 30.41 1.44 13.23
C THR A 354 30.65 1.62 14.73
N ASP A 355 29.85 2.47 15.38
CA ASP A 355 29.95 2.69 16.83
C ASP A 355 29.55 1.44 17.62
N ALA A 356 28.46 0.76 17.24
CA ALA A 356 28.02 -0.49 17.86
C ALA A 356 29.09 -1.58 17.77
N GLY A 357 29.77 -1.72 16.62
CA GLY A 357 30.90 -2.62 16.47
C GLY A 357 32.07 -2.27 17.40
N ALA A 358 32.42 -0.98 17.51
CA ALA A 358 33.46 -0.51 18.42
C ALA A 358 33.09 -0.70 19.91
N HIS A 359 31.82 -0.50 20.27
CA HIS A 359 31.31 -0.78 21.61
C HIS A 359 31.34 -2.28 21.93
N LEU A 360 30.98 -3.14 20.97
CA LEU A 360 31.07 -4.59 21.13
C LEU A 360 32.51 -5.06 21.34
N GLN A 361 33.47 -4.50 20.60
CA GLN A 361 34.90 -4.82 20.78
C GLN A 361 35.42 -4.37 22.14
N ARG A 362 35.03 -3.17 22.60
CA ARG A 362 35.35 -2.70 23.96
C ARG A 362 34.74 -3.60 25.04
N LEU A 363 33.50 -4.06 24.83
CA LEU A 363 32.82 -4.97 25.75
C LEU A 363 33.50 -6.34 25.79
N LYS A 364 33.85 -6.92 24.63
CA LYS A 364 34.62 -8.17 24.53
C LYS A 364 35.94 -8.07 25.30
N LYS A 365 36.67 -6.96 25.12
CA LYS A 365 37.93 -6.70 25.83
C LYS A 365 37.73 -6.57 27.35
N ALA A 366 36.77 -5.76 27.79
CA ALA A 366 36.49 -5.56 29.21
C ALA A 366 36.08 -6.86 29.93
N LEU A 367 35.31 -7.72 29.26
CA LEU A 367 34.90 -9.02 29.79
C LEU A 367 36.05 -10.04 29.81
N ALA A 368 36.96 -9.99 28.84
CA ALA A 368 38.18 -10.80 28.84
C ALA A 368 39.13 -10.39 29.98
N ASP A 369 39.31 -9.08 30.19
CA ASP A 369 40.15 -8.52 31.25
C ASP A 369 39.58 -8.81 32.66
N ALA A 370 38.26 -8.95 32.79
CA ALA A 370 37.57 -9.24 34.06
C ALA A 370 37.52 -10.73 34.42
N GLY A 371 38.07 -11.64 33.60
CA GLY A 371 38.15 -13.08 33.89
C GLY A 371 36.80 -13.81 34.00
N THR A 372 35.70 -13.18 33.57
CA THR A 372 34.31 -13.66 33.74
C THR A 372 33.66 -14.15 32.45
N MET A 373 34.47 -14.43 31.41
CA MET A 373 33.95 -14.88 30.12
C MET A 373 33.61 -16.38 30.13
N SER A 374 32.35 -16.72 30.38
CA SER A 374 31.86 -18.08 30.15
C SER A 374 31.73 -18.38 28.66
N ALA A 375 31.80 -19.66 28.28
CA ALA A 375 31.69 -20.09 26.88
C ALA A 375 30.37 -19.67 26.22
N SER A 376 29.27 -19.61 26.99
CA SER A 376 27.97 -19.16 26.50
C SER A 376 27.94 -17.65 26.21
N VAL A 377 28.56 -16.83 27.06
CA VAL A 377 28.66 -15.38 26.84
C VAL A 377 29.54 -15.08 25.62
N GLN A 378 30.63 -15.83 25.43
CA GLN A 378 31.47 -15.71 24.23
C GLN A 378 30.68 -16.02 22.95
N GLN A 379 29.87 -17.09 22.96
CA GLN A 379 29.04 -17.49 21.83
C GLN A 379 28.00 -16.41 21.45
N GLU A 380 27.31 -15.83 22.45
CA GLU A 380 26.34 -14.75 22.21
C GLU A 380 27.01 -13.47 21.65
N LEU A 381 28.21 -13.13 22.15
CA LEU A 381 28.97 -11.98 21.63
C LEU A 381 29.48 -12.20 20.20
N ASP A 382 29.75 -13.45 19.81
CA ASP A 382 30.14 -13.81 18.44
C ASP A 382 28.93 -13.81 17.49
N LEU A 383 27.76 -14.27 17.93
CA LEU A 383 26.50 -14.15 17.19
C LEU A 383 26.10 -12.68 16.98
N LEU A 384 26.24 -11.85 18.01
CA LEU A 384 25.98 -10.42 17.91
C LEU A 384 26.95 -9.73 16.95
N ALA A 385 28.24 -10.12 16.96
CA ALA A 385 29.23 -9.61 16.01
C ALA A 385 28.89 -10.01 14.56
N ALA A 386 28.44 -11.25 14.35
CA ALA A 386 28.00 -11.71 13.03
C ALA A 386 26.78 -10.92 12.54
N SER A 387 25.77 -10.72 13.39
CA SER A 387 24.57 -9.93 13.05
C SER A 387 24.90 -8.47 12.71
N LEU A 388 25.81 -7.83 13.45
CA LEU A 388 26.26 -6.47 13.15
C LEU A 388 27.02 -6.39 11.81
N ASN A 389 27.85 -7.40 11.50
CA ASN A 389 28.55 -7.48 10.22
C ASN A 389 27.56 -7.68 9.05
N ASP A 390 26.54 -8.52 9.22
CA ASP A 390 25.49 -8.74 8.21
C ASP A 390 24.68 -7.47 7.95
N ILE A 391 24.37 -6.70 8.99
CA ILE A 391 23.71 -5.39 8.87
C ILE A 391 24.61 -4.42 8.10
N GLN A 392 25.90 -4.33 8.44
CA GLN A 392 26.84 -3.48 7.73
C GLN A 392 27.01 -3.88 6.26
N PHE A 393 27.06 -5.19 5.98
CA PHE A 393 27.10 -5.71 4.63
C PHE A 393 25.84 -5.35 3.83
N THR A 394 24.67 -5.50 4.45
CA THR A 394 23.37 -5.16 3.83
C THR A 394 23.27 -3.66 3.54
N ILE A 395 23.71 -2.80 4.47
CA ILE A 395 23.75 -1.35 4.27
C ILE A 395 24.69 -1.00 3.10
N LYS A 396 25.90 -1.57 3.10
CA LYS A 396 26.88 -1.36 2.02
C LYS A 396 26.33 -1.80 0.66
N GLN A 397 25.68 -2.95 0.61
CA GLN A 397 25.06 -3.46 -0.62
C GLN A 397 23.93 -2.53 -1.10
N ALA A 398 23.07 -2.07 -0.18
CA ALA A 398 22.00 -1.12 -0.51
C ALA A 398 22.54 0.23 -1.02
N GLU A 399 23.66 0.71 -0.47
CA GLU A 399 24.36 1.91 -0.98
C GLU A 399 24.88 1.69 -2.40
N GLN A 400 25.54 0.56 -2.66
CA GLN A 400 26.07 0.23 -4.00
C GLN A 400 24.95 0.10 -5.04
N ASP A 401 23.83 -0.51 -4.68
CA ASP A 401 22.66 -0.62 -5.56
C ASP A 401 21.97 0.72 -5.81
N SER A 402 21.86 1.56 -4.77
CA SER A 402 21.34 2.93 -4.88
C SER A 402 22.23 3.79 -5.78
N ALA A 403 23.55 3.74 -5.55
CA ALA A 403 24.52 4.47 -6.35
C ALA A 403 24.48 4.06 -7.83
N TYR A 404 24.46 2.75 -8.12
CA TYR A 404 24.31 2.24 -9.48
C TYR A 404 23.05 2.76 -10.17
N SER A 405 21.91 2.77 -9.45
CA SER A 405 20.63 3.23 -9.99
C SER A 405 20.67 4.71 -10.34
N TRP A 406 21.19 5.55 -9.44
CA TRP A 406 21.32 6.99 -9.69
C TRP A 406 22.33 7.34 -10.77
N VAL A 407 23.44 6.61 -10.85
CA VAL A 407 24.39 6.75 -11.96
C VAL A 407 23.73 6.40 -13.30
N LYS A 408 22.95 5.31 -13.35
CA LYS A 408 22.23 4.91 -14.55
C LYS A 408 21.24 6.00 -15.00
N ILE A 409 20.38 6.47 -14.09
CA ILE A 409 19.39 7.52 -14.38
C ILE A 409 20.11 8.79 -14.85
N GLY A 410 21.12 9.27 -14.11
CA GLY A 410 21.89 10.45 -14.50
C GLY A 410 22.59 10.29 -15.85
N GLY A 411 23.14 9.12 -16.15
CA GLY A 411 23.76 8.81 -17.44
C GLY A 411 22.77 8.80 -18.60
N GLU A 412 21.58 8.25 -18.41
CA GLU A 412 20.51 8.23 -19.42
C GLU A 412 19.96 9.63 -19.68
N GLN A 413 19.72 10.42 -18.63
CA GLN A 413 19.27 11.81 -18.76
C GLN A 413 20.31 12.67 -19.48
N ALA A 414 21.60 12.54 -19.11
CA ALA A 414 22.69 13.22 -19.80
C ALA A 414 22.70 12.89 -21.30
N PHE A 415 22.53 11.60 -21.64
CA PHE A 415 22.51 11.17 -23.04
C PHE A 415 21.30 11.71 -23.81
N PHE A 416 20.13 11.72 -23.19
CA PHE A 416 18.93 12.33 -23.76
C PHE A 416 19.12 13.83 -24.01
N ILE A 417 19.62 14.58 -23.01
CA ILE A 417 19.92 16.02 -23.13
C ILE A 417 20.87 16.27 -24.29
N SER A 418 21.98 15.53 -24.38
CA SER A 418 22.93 15.66 -25.48
C SER A 418 22.30 15.35 -26.84
N LYS A 419 21.40 14.37 -26.94
CA LYS A 419 20.69 14.02 -28.19
C LYS A 419 19.71 15.11 -28.62
N GLU A 420 18.93 15.66 -27.69
CA GLU A 420 18.01 16.77 -27.97
C GLU A 420 18.77 18.04 -28.34
N ALA A 421 19.88 18.34 -27.66
CA ALA A 421 20.71 19.50 -27.94
C ALA A 421 21.30 19.50 -29.36
N ARG A 422 21.56 18.32 -29.96
CA ARG A 422 22.03 18.20 -31.36
C ARG A 422 21.02 18.72 -32.37
N LYS A 423 19.73 18.73 -32.05
CA LYS A 423 18.66 19.17 -32.95
C LYS A 423 18.58 20.69 -33.05
N LEU A 424 19.00 21.42 -32.00
CA LEU A 424 18.87 22.88 -31.93
C LEU A 424 19.62 23.60 -33.05
N PRO A 425 20.92 23.33 -33.34
CA PRO A 425 21.61 24.03 -34.45
C PRO A 425 21.04 23.72 -35.84
N ILE A 426 20.48 22.51 -36.02
CA ILE A 426 19.81 22.14 -37.28
C ILE A 426 18.54 22.96 -37.44
N LEU A 427 17.76 23.07 -36.36
CA LEU A 427 16.52 23.82 -36.35
C LEU A 427 16.76 25.32 -36.51
N GLU A 428 17.81 25.87 -35.89
CA GLU A 428 18.26 27.26 -36.08
C GLU A 428 18.55 27.57 -37.56
N ASN A 429 19.30 26.69 -38.25
CA ASN A 429 19.58 26.85 -39.69
C ASN A 429 18.30 26.77 -40.55
N LEU A 430 17.39 25.84 -40.24
CA LEU A 430 16.10 25.72 -40.94
C LEU A 430 15.23 26.96 -40.73
N LEU A 431 15.25 27.52 -39.52
CA LEU A 431 14.52 28.72 -39.15
C LEU A 431 15.06 29.95 -39.88
N GLN A 432 16.39 30.11 -39.97
CA GLN A 432 17.03 31.18 -40.74
C GLN A 432 16.71 31.10 -42.24
N SER A 433 16.71 29.89 -42.80
CA SER A 433 16.33 29.65 -44.20
C SER A 433 14.86 29.98 -44.47
N ALA A 434 13.95 29.53 -43.59
CA ALA A 434 12.51 29.81 -43.70
C ALA A 434 12.18 31.31 -43.55
N GLN A 435 12.89 32.02 -42.67
CA GLN A 435 12.80 33.48 -42.52
C GLN A 435 13.26 34.21 -43.77
N SER A 436 14.40 33.81 -44.34
CA SER A 436 14.94 34.41 -45.57
C SER A 436 14.02 34.20 -46.77
N ALA A 437 13.28 33.09 -46.79
CA ALA A 437 12.27 32.76 -47.80
C ALA A 437 10.86 33.33 -47.51
N GLN A 438 10.70 34.13 -46.44
CA GLN A 438 9.43 34.74 -46.02
C GLN A 438 8.27 33.73 -45.82
N ARG A 439 8.57 32.50 -45.38
CA ARG A 439 7.58 31.44 -45.15
C ARG A 439 7.07 31.45 -43.70
N THR A 440 6.19 32.41 -43.37
CA THR A 440 5.74 32.68 -42.00
C THR A 440 5.20 31.45 -41.26
N GLU A 441 4.33 30.65 -41.91
CA GLU A 441 3.75 29.45 -41.30
C GLU A 441 4.79 28.37 -40.95
N VAL A 442 5.87 28.28 -41.74
CA VAL A 442 6.98 27.34 -41.49
C VAL A 442 7.86 27.83 -40.35
N VAL A 443 8.06 29.15 -40.26
CA VAL A 443 8.80 29.79 -39.15
C VAL A 443 8.10 29.52 -37.82
N ASP A 444 6.77 29.65 -37.77
CA ASP A 444 6.00 29.40 -36.54
C ASP A 444 6.11 27.94 -36.10
N LYS A 445 5.96 26.98 -37.02
CA LYS A 445 6.14 25.54 -36.73
C LYS A 445 7.55 25.21 -36.21
N TYR A 446 8.60 25.84 -36.76
CA TYR A 446 9.96 25.63 -36.27
C TYR A 446 10.20 26.25 -34.90
N ARG A 447 9.61 27.40 -34.60
CA ARG A 447 9.66 28.02 -33.26
C ARG A 447 8.95 27.18 -32.20
N GLU A 448 7.78 26.64 -32.52
CA GLU A 448 7.08 25.70 -31.63
C GLU A 448 7.93 24.47 -31.34
N ARG A 449 8.54 23.89 -32.38
CA ARG A 449 9.42 22.72 -32.21
C ARG A 449 10.67 23.05 -31.40
N GLU A 450 11.22 24.25 -31.54
CA GLU A 450 12.37 24.71 -30.77
C GLU A 450 12.01 24.84 -29.30
N MET A 451 10.84 25.42 -29.01
CA MET A 451 10.32 25.55 -27.65
C MET A 451 10.12 24.19 -26.98
N GLU A 452 9.52 23.22 -27.69
CA GLU A 452 9.34 21.85 -27.19
C GLU A 452 10.68 21.17 -26.86
N ILE A 453 11.67 21.29 -27.74
CA ILE A 453 13.01 20.71 -27.53
C ILE A 453 13.67 21.35 -26.29
N ARG A 454 13.56 22.67 -26.13
CA ARG A 454 14.11 23.38 -24.97
C ARG A 454 13.41 22.96 -23.66
N GLN A 455 12.08 22.83 -23.67
CA GLN A 455 11.32 22.32 -22.52
C GLN A 455 11.72 20.90 -22.13
N ASN A 456 11.85 20.00 -23.11
CA ASN A 456 12.30 18.63 -22.88
C ASN A 456 13.70 18.58 -22.26
N ILE A 457 14.61 19.43 -22.72
CA ILE A 457 15.96 19.56 -22.15
C ILE A 457 15.89 20.07 -20.70
N ASP A 458 15.08 21.09 -20.41
CA ASP A 458 14.99 21.66 -19.06
C ASP A 458 14.38 20.66 -18.04
N GLN A 459 13.39 19.88 -18.47
CA GLN A 459 12.83 18.79 -17.66
C GLN A 459 13.85 17.67 -17.41
N ALA A 460 14.60 17.28 -18.44
CA ALA A 460 15.65 16.27 -18.31
C ALA A 460 16.81 16.77 -17.44
N MET A 461 17.17 18.06 -17.52
CA MET A 461 18.17 18.68 -16.65
C MET A 461 17.74 18.65 -15.18
N SER A 462 16.47 18.89 -14.89
CA SER A 462 15.96 18.81 -13.52
C SER A 462 16.13 17.39 -12.94
N SER A 463 15.80 16.37 -13.74
CA SER A 463 15.97 14.95 -13.37
C SER A 463 17.45 14.54 -13.26
N TYR A 464 18.29 15.10 -14.13
CA TYR A 464 19.73 14.91 -14.12
C TYR A 464 20.35 15.45 -12.83
N THR A 465 20.06 16.71 -12.49
CA THR A 465 20.54 17.37 -11.28
C THR A 465 20.07 16.66 -10.02
N GLU A 466 18.82 16.17 -9.98
CA GLU A 466 18.33 15.36 -8.88
C GLU A 466 19.16 14.08 -8.71
N SER A 467 19.44 13.37 -9.80
CA SER A 467 20.23 12.13 -9.76
C SER A 467 21.63 12.37 -9.19
N ILE A 468 22.29 13.47 -9.60
CA ILE A 468 23.58 13.87 -9.05
C ILE A 468 23.47 14.23 -7.56
N ARG A 469 22.37 14.88 -7.14
CA ARG A 469 22.12 15.21 -5.73
C ARG A 469 22.01 13.96 -4.86
N GLN A 470 21.30 12.96 -5.35
CA GLN A 470 21.10 11.67 -4.66
C GLN A 470 22.40 10.85 -4.59
N LEU A 471 23.31 10.97 -5.57
CA LEU A 471 24.66 10.39 -5.43
C LEU A 471 25.43 11.00 -4.25
N GLY A 472 25.10 12.22 -3.82
CA GLY A 472 25.70 12.82 -2.64
C GLY A 472 25.21 12.30 -1.30
N THR A 473 24.20 11.42 -1.28
CA THR A 473 23.66 10.80 -0.05
C THR A 473 24.23 9.40 0.23
N VAL A 474 25.08 8.88 -0.65
CA VAL A 474 25.76 7.58 -0.52
C VAL A 474 27.28 7.79 -0.46
N SER A 475 28.02 6.77 -0.04
CA SER A 475 29.48 6.84 0.07
C SER A 475 30.16 7.02 -1.30
N GLU A 476 31.27 7.78 -1.34
CA GLU A 476 32.04 8.01 -2.59
C GLU A 476 32.51 6.70 -3.23
N THR A 477 32.85 5.71 -2.41
CA THR A 477 33.18 4.36 -2.88
C THR A 477 32.00 3.72 -3.61
N ALA A 478 30.78 3.77 -3.04
CA ALA A 478 29.58 3.25 -3.69
C ALA A 478 29.27 3.99 -5.00
N VAL A 479 29.49 5.31 -5.06
CA VAL A 479 29.35 6.09 -6.29
C VAL A 479 30.30 5.57 -7.38
N ASN A 480 31.58 5.40 -7.06
CA ASN A 480 32.56 4.87 -8.00
C ASN A 480 32.21 3.46 -8.49
N ASP A 481 31.84 2.56 -7.57
CA ASP A 481 31.38 1.21 -7.89
C ASP A 481 30.15 1.24 -8.82
N GLY A 482 29.20 2.14 -8.55
CA GLY A 482 28.01 2.36 -9.37
C GLY A 482 28.35 2.77 -10.80
N PHE A 483 29.32 3.69 -10.97
CA PHE A 483 29.81 4.07 -12.28
C PHE A 483 30.52 2.92 -13.00
N ASP A 484 31.37 2.16 -12.33
CA ASP A 484 32.08 1.04 -12.96
C ASP A 484 31.10 -0.07 -13.39
N ARG A 485 30.12 -0.38 -12.54
CA ARG A 485 29.04 -1.33 -12.87
C ARG A 485 28.22 -0.87 -14.07
N TYR A 486 27.89 0.43 -14.16
CA TYR A 486 27.16 0.96 -15.30
C TYR A 486 27.99 0.98 -16.58
N VAL A 487 29.30 1.25 -16.51
CA VAL A 487 30.21 1.10 -17.65
C VAL A 487 30.20 -0.34 -18.18
N GLN A 488 30.26 -1.34 -17.30
CA GLN A 488 30.20 -2.75 -17.72
C GLN A 488 28.86 -3.10 -18.39
N PHE A 489 27.76 -2.60 -17.85
CA PHE A 489 26.45 -2.74 -18.47
C PHE A 489 26.44 -2.15 -19.89
N LEU A 490 26.93 -0.92 -20.07
CA LEU A 490 26.97 -0.25 -21.37
C LEU A 490 27.89 -0.96 -22.37
N LYS A 491 29.04 -1.50 -21.92
CA LYS A 491 29.94 -2.31 -22.75
C LYS A 491 29.24 -3.55 -23.29
N LYS A 492 28.49 -4.26 -22.43
CA LYS A 492 27.71 -5.45 -22.84
C LYS A 492 26.65 -5.13 -23.89
N HIS A 493 26.17 -3.89 -23.94
CA HIS A 493 25.15 -3.43 -24.90
C HIS A 493 25.73 -2.62 -26.08
N ASN A 494 27.05 -2.62 -26.27
CA ASN A 494 27.74 -1.89 -27.34
C ASN A 494 27.41 -0.38 -27.39
N ALA A 495 27.17 0.24 -26.22
CA ALA A 495 26.74 1.64 -26.12
C ALA A 495 27.93 2.61 -25.94
N GLU A 496 28.89 2.59 -26.87
CA GLU A 496 30.15 3.36 -26.76
C GLU A 496 29.95 4.87 -26.59
N GLN A 497 28.94 5.45 -27.25
CA GLN A 497 28.62 6.88 -27.10
C GLN A 497 28.19 7.22 -25.67
N GLN A 498 27.40 6.35 -25.03
CA GLN A 498 26.98 6.55 -23.64
C GLN A 498 28.15 6.39 -22.67
N ILE A 499 29.07 5.45 -22.92
CA ILE A 499 30.29 5.27 -22.10
C ILE A 499 31.15 6.55 -22.12
N ASN A 500 31.36 7.13 -23.30
CA ASN A 500 32.16 8.35 -23.44
C ASN A 500 31.51 9.54 -22.74
N LEU A 501 30.18 9.68 -22.84
CA LEU A 501 29.45 10.73 -22.13
C LEU A 501 29.46 10.52 -20.62
N LEU A 502 29.46 9.27 -20.16
CA LEU A 502 29.43 8.95 -18.74
C LEU A 502 30.66 9.47 -17.99
N ALA A 503 31.80 9.69 -18.67
CA ALA A 503 32.96 10.36 -18.10
C ALA A 503 32.64 11.81 -17.66
N THR A 504 31.85 12.54 -18.45
CA THR A 504 31.34 13.88 -18.13
C THR A 504 30.44 13.82 -16.90
N VAL A 505 29.53 12.84 -16.85
CA VAL A 505 28.61 12.64 -15.72
C VAL A 505 29.37 12.30 -14.44
N ARG A 506 30.41 11.46 -14.54
CA ARG A 506 31.30 11.11 -13.42
C ARG A 506 32.03 12.35 -12.88
N ARG A 507 32.45 13.26 -13.76
CA ARG A 507 33.04 14.55 -13.35
C ARG A 507 32.04 15.43 -12.61
N HIS A 508 30.81 15.59 -13.12
CA HIS A 508 29.77 16.37 -12.44
C HIS A 508 29.44 15.81 -11.05
N ALA A 509 29.32 14.48 -10.94
CA ALA A 509 29.15 13.81 -9.65
C ALA A 509 30.33 14.10 -8.69
N GLY A 510 31.57 14.01 -9.19
CA GLY A 510 32.76 14.32 -8.40
C GLY A 510 32.85 15.78 -7.95
N GLU A 511 32.47 16.74 -8.80
CA GLU A 511 32.36 18.16 -8.46
C GLU A 511 31.32 18.35 -7.34
N TYR A 512 30.12 17.81 -7.53
CA TYR A 512 29.04 17.89 -6.54
C TYR A 512 29.43 17.24 -5.21
N LEU A 513 30.11 16.09 -5.21
CA LEU A 513 30.57 15.43 -3.98
C LEU A 513 31.53 16.31 -3.17
N LYS A 514 32.35 17.12 -3.84
CA LYS A 514 33.30 18.05 -3.20
C LYS A 514 32.64 19.33 -2.68
N VAL A 515 31.80 19.97 -3.49
CA VAL A 515 31.28 21.32 -3.18
C VAL A 515 29.84 21.32 -2.65
N LYS A 516 29.12 20.20 -2.74
CA LYS A 516 27.71 20.02 -2.34
C LYS A 516 26.76 21.08 -2.92
N ARG A 517 27.10 21.62 -4.08
CA ARG A 517 26.32 22.62 -4.83
C ARG A 517 26.23 22.21 -6.29
N THR A 518 25.07 22.41 -6.89
CA THR A 518 24.83 22.13 -8.30
C THR A 518 25.23 23.33 -9.16
N ASP A 519 25.70 23.07 -10.38
CA ASP A 519 26.03 24.09 -11.37
C ASP A 519 25.34 23.72 -12.70
N ASP A 520 24.01 23.81 -12.68
CA ASP A 520 23.15 23.29 -13.74
C ASP A 520 23.44 23.96 -15.09
N GLU A 521 23.80 25.24 -15.10
CA GLU A 521 24.16 25.98 -16.32
C GLU A 521 25.47 25.48 -16.93
N THR A 522 26.51 25.33 -16.12
CA THR A 522 27.80 24.79 -16.59
C THR A 522 27.66 23.34 -17.05
N TRP A 523 26.94 22.52 -16.29
CA TRP A 523 26.71 21.11 -16.63
C TRP A 523 25.90 20.98 -17.92
N LYS A 524 24.84 21.78 -18.11
CA LYS A 524 24.06 21.84 -19.34
C LYS A 524 24.94 22.19 -20.53
N LYS A 525 25.79 23.23 -20.39
CA LYS A 525 26.75 23.63 -21.44
C LYS A 525 27.73 22.50 -21.79
N GLN A 526 28.28 21.80 -20.81
CA GLN A 526 29.22 20.69 -21.03
C GLN A 526 28.56 19.49 -21.73
N LEU A 527 27.29 19.19 -21.40
CA LEU A 527 26.51 18.16 -22.10
C LEU A 527 26.19 18.57 -23.56
N PHE A 528 26.02 19.87 -23.82
CA PHE A 528 25.82 20.43 -25.15
C PHE A 528 27.10 20.45 -25.97
N GLU A 529 28.25 20.71 -25.36
CA GLU A 529 29.56 20.69 -26.03
C GLU A 529 29.93 19.27 -26.46
N TRP A 530 29.73 18.28 -25.59
CA TRP A 530 29.89 16.87 -25.95
C TRP A 530 29.05 16.47 -27.17
N ALA A 531 27.84 17.03 -27.27
CA ALA A 531 26.95 16.79 -28.40
C ALA A 531 27.51 17.32 -29.74
N LYS A 532 28.40 18.34 -29.72
CA LYS A 532 28.99 18.97 -30.92
C LYS A 532 30.27 18.28 -31.40
N GLU A 533 31.08 17.72 -30.50
CA GLU A 533 32.40 17.13 -30.80
C GLU A 533 32.34 15.75 -31.48
N LYS A 534 31.17 15.12 -31.56
CA LYS A 534 30.95 13.76 -32.12
C LYS A 534 30.08 13.76 -33.39
N ARG A 535 30.19 14.80 -34.22
CA ARG A 535 29.58 14.87 -35.56
C ARG A 535 30.15 13.83 -36.51
#